data_AF-A0A534IRC1-F1
#
_entry.id   AF-A0A534IRC1-F1
#
_cell.length_a   1.000
_cell.length_b   1.000
_cell.length_c   1.000
_cell.angle_alpha   90.00
_cell.angle_beta   90.00
_cell.angle_gamma   90.00
#
_symmetry.space_group_name_H-M   'P 1'
#
loop_
_entity.id
_entity.type
_entity.pdbx_description
1 polymer ?
#
loop_
_entity_poly.entity_id
_entity_poly.type
_entity_poly.pdbx_seq_one_letter_code
_entity_poly.pdbx_strand_id
1 'polypeptide(L)'
;MQSLLKAKLERRSSNGTKYLVIWWMSKSPYAAVFTNRVAAEAAANVRNAILVAIKGHATKVEEVVDWYRRDDEGRPMPAEWRELMGQVHVQWHAKPFARSDPIASDLTTTSEPVEA
;
A
#
# COMPACT_ATOMS: atom_id res chain seq x y z
N MET A 1 25.67 -28.49 3.85
CA MET A 1 25.24 -27.87 2.57
C MET A 1 23.80 -27.34 2.58
N GLN A 2 22.87 -27.95 3.33
CA GLN A 2 21.45 -27.54 3.37
C GLN A 2 21.17 -26.21 4.10
N SER A 3 21.97 -25.83 5.10
CA SER A 3 21.77 -24.57 5.85
C SER A 3 22.05 -23.31 5.01
N LEU A 4 23.00 -23.39 4.08
CA LEU A 4 23.36 -22.28 3.20
C LEU A 4 22.27 -21.98 2.16
N LEU A 5 21.57 -23.01 1.67
CA LEU A 5 20.44 -22.84 0.77
C LEU A 5 19.25 -22.21 1.48
N LYS A 6 18.98 -22.59 2.73
CA LYS A 6 17.94 -21.99 3.57
C LYS A 6 18.24 -20.52 3.86
N ALA A 7 19.46 -20.18 4.28
CA ALA A 7 19.90 -18.81 4.52
C ALA A 7 19.89 -17.95 3.23
N LYS A 8 20.18 -18.52 2.07
CA LYS A 8 20.14 -17.83 0.77
C LYS A 8 18.70 -17.59 0.29
N LEU A 9 17.79 -18.51 0.58
CA LEU A 9 16.35 -18.35 0.32
C LEU A 9 15.71 -17.31 1.26
N GLU A 10 16.08 -17.33 2.54
CA GLU A 10 15.70 -16.32 3.55
C GLU A 10 16.23 -14.93 3.15
N ARG A 11 17.50 -14.82 2.71
CA ARG A 11 18.07 -13.57 2.18
C ARG A 11 17.44 -13.10 0.87
N ARG A 12 16.94 -14.01 0.02
CA ARG A 12 16.18 -13.63 -1.19
C ARG A 12 14.77 -13.17 -0.82
N SER A 13 14.16 -13.77 0.19
CA SER A 13 12.85 -13.40 0.75
C SER A 13 12.87 -12.05 1.50
N SER A 14 14.03 -11.68 2.06
CA SER A 14 14.23 -10.40 2.76
C SER A 14 14.48 -9.19 1.85
N ASN A 15 14.56 -9.39 0.53
CA ASN A 15 14.81 -8.31 -0.43
C ASN A 15 13.53 -7.71 -1.04
N GLY A 16 12.37 -8.26 -0.72
CA GLY A 16 11.08 -7.74 -1.19
C GLY A 16 10.58 -6.58 -0.33
N THR A 17 9.89 -5.62 -0.94
CA THR A 17 9.18 -4.54 -0.25
C THR A 17 8.22 -5.12 0.78
N LYS A 18 8.23 -4.56 1.99
CA LYS A 18 7.27 -4.83 3.06
C LYS A 18 6.35 -3.64 3.20
N TYR A 19 5.11 -3.88 3.58
CA TYR A 19 4.11 -2.85 3.78
C TYR A 19 3.65 -2.90 5.22
N LEU A 20 3.95 -1.84 5.98
CA LEU A 20 3.46 -1.67 7.34
C LEU A 20 2.16 -0.87 7.29
N VAL A 21 1.08 -1.43 7.80
CA VAL A 21 -0.24 -0.77 7.89
C VAL A 21 -0.52 -0.48 9.35
N ILE A 22 -0.83 0.78 9.68
CA ILE A 22 -1.05 1.27 11.05
C ILE A 22 -2.43 1.94 11.12
N TRP A 23 -3.27 1.54 12.05
CA TRP A 23 -4.62 2.11 12.22
C TRP A 23 -4.95 2.29 13.70
N TRP A 24 -5.98 3.09 13.98
CA TRP A 24 -6.46 3.33 15.33
C TRP A 24 -7.82 2.67 15.55
N MET A 25 -7.98 2.03 16.71
CA MET A 25 -9.26 1.56 17.22
C MET A 25 -9.31 1.82 18.72
N SER A 26 -10.37 2.47 19.20
CA SER A 26 -10.56 2.77 20.63
C SER A 26 -9.36 3.49 21.28
N LYS A 27 -8.77 4.47 20.58
CA LYS A 27 -7.57 5.23 20.98
C LYS A 27 -6.27 4.41 21.05
N SER A 28 -6.29 3.13 20.71
CA SER A 28 -5.10 2.29 20.64
C SER A 28 -4.62 2.16 19.19
N PRO A 29 -3.32 2.35 18.91
CA PRO A 29 -2.76 2.03 17.61
C PRO A 29 -2.59 0.51 17.46
N TYR A 30 -2.90 0.01 16.27
CA TYR A 30 -2.69 -1.36 15.84
C TYR A 30 -1.88 -1.35 14.56
N ALA A 31 -1.10 -2.41 14.34
CA ALA A 31 -0.28 -2.52 13.14
C ALA A 31 -0.17 -3.95 12.63
N ALA A 32 0.02 -4.09 11.32
CA ALA A 32 0.31 -5.36 10.67
C ALA A 32 1.29 -5.17 9.51
N VAL A 33 2.12 -6.18 9.25
CA VAL A 33 3.10 -6.18 8.16
C VAL A 33 2.66 -7.14 7.07
N PHE A 34 2.68 -6.67 5.83
CA PHE A 34 2.32 -7.42 4.63
C PHE A 34 3.51 -7.52 3.68
N THR A 35 3.54 -8.58 2.88
CA THR A 35 4.47 -8.73 1.75
C THR A 35 3.80 -8.49 0.40
N ASN A 36 2.46 -8.50 0.36
CA ASN A 36 1.65 -8.26 -0.82
C ASN A 36 1.04 -6.86 -0.75
N ARG A 37 1.32 -6.03 -1.77
CA ARG A 37 0.83 -4.65 -1.88
C ARG A 37 -0.70 -4.57 -1.85
N VAL A 38 -1.37 -5.38 -2.66
CA VAL A 38 -2.83 -5.35 -2.81
C VAL A 38 -3.52 -5.69 -1.50
N ALA A 39 -3.01 -6.70 -0.77
CA ALA A 39 -3.53 -7.05 0.54
C ALA A 39 -3.34 -5.92 1.57
N ALA A 40 -2.19 -5.25 1.53
CA ALA A 40 -1.89 -4.11 2.39
C ALA A 40 -2.82 -2.93 2.11
N GLU A 41 -2.99 -2.57 0.83
CA GLU A 41 -3.88 -1.49 0.38
C GLU A 41 -5.34 -1.78 0.75
N ALA A 42 -5.83 -3.00 0.52
CA ALA A 42 -7.18 -3.40 0.93
C ALA A 42 -7.37 -3.31 2.45
N ALA A 43 -6.38 -3.78 3.22
CA ALA A 43 -6.43 -3.71 4.68
C ALA A 43 -6.41 -2.27 5.19
N ALA A 44 -5.63 -1.40 4.55
CA ALA A 44 -5.51 0.02 4.89
C ALA A 44 -6.79 0.79 4.53
N ASN A 45 -7.36 0.51 3.36
CA ASN A 45 -8.61 1.09 2.88
C ASN A 45 -9.76 0.88 3.87
N VAL A 46 -9.97 -0.37 4.32
CA VAL A 46 -11.06 -0.73 5.25
C VAL A 46 -10.88 -0.08 6.63
N ARG A 47 -9.64 0.20 7.03
CA ARG A 47 -9.29 0.65 8.38
C ARG A 47 -8.98 2.14 8.47
N ASN A 48 -9.06 2.89 7.36
CA ASN A 48 -8.58 4.27 7.25
C ASN A 48 -7.16 4.40 7.82
N ALA A 49 -6.27 3.50 7.39
CA ALA A 49 -4.94 3.33 7.97
C ALA A 49 -3.87 4.20 7.28
N ILE A 50 -2.75 4.38 7.97
CA ILE A 50 -1.50 4.78 7.34
C ILE A 50 -0.83 3.54 6.76
N LEU A 51 -0.36 3.62 5.51
CA LEU A 51 0.43 2.58 4.86
C LEU A 51 1.84 3.11 4.60
N VAL A 52 2.84 2.34 5.01
CA VAL A 52 4.27 2.61 4.80
C VAL A 52 4.85 1.51 3.92
N ALA A 53 5.39 1.87 2.77
CA ALA A 53 6.18 0.95 1.94
C ALA A 53 7.66 1.02 2.33
N ILE A 54 8.23 -0.13 2.67
CA ILE A 54 9.60 -0.25 3.18
C ILE A 54 10.36 -1.20 2.26
N LYS A 55 11.47 -0.77 1.68
CA LYS A 55 12.26 -1.60 0.76
C LYS A 55 13.64 -1.95 1.29
N GLY A 56 14.01 -3.21 1.08
CA GLY A 56 15.36 -3.72 1.23
C GLY A 56 15.86 -3.81 2.67
N HIS A 57 17.14 -4.18 2.81
CA HIS A 57 17.80 -4.44 4.09
C HIS A 57 18.06 -3.18 4.93
N ALA A 58 18.03 -1.99 4.31
CA ALA A 58 18.29 -0.72 4.98
C ALA A 58 17.00 -0.06 5.53
N THR A 59 15.85 -0.75 5.48
CA THR A 59 14.56 -0.23 5.97
C THR A 59 14.23 1.14 5.35
N LYS A 60 14.57 1.32 4.07
CA LYS A 60 14.29 2.59 3.39
C LYS A 60 12.78 2.74 3.24
N VAL A 61 12.22 3.80 3.81
CA VAL A 61 10.83 4.19 3.57
C VAL A 61 10.74 4.76 2.15
N GLU A 62 9.98 4.12 1.29
CA GLU A 62 9.76 4.58 -0.09
C GLU A 62 8.50 5.42 -0.21
N GLU A 63 7.48 5.12 0.58
CA GLU A 63 6.16 5.72 0.46
C GLU A 63 5.48 5.72 1.83
N VAL A 64 4.79 6.81 2.15
CA VAL A 64 3.88 6.92 3.29
C VAL A 64 2.58 7.54 2.77
N VAL A 65 1.48 6.79 2.82
CA VAL A 65 0.16 7.26 2.40
C VAL A 65 -0.85 7.11 3.52
N ASP A 66 -1.84 7.98 3.50
CA ASP A 66 -2.90 8.09 4.47
C ASP A 66 -4.24 7.73 3.81
N TRP A 67 -4.85 6.63 4.23
CA TRP A 67 -6.15 6.17 3.71
C TRP A 67 -7.35 6.82 4.40
N TYR A 68 -7.14 7.62 5.44
CA TYR A 68 -8.18 8.46 6.03
C TYR A 68 -8.44 9.70 5.16
N ARG A 69 -7.39 10.36 4.68
CA ARG A 69 -7.49 11.50 3.74
C ARG A 69 -7.48 11.01 2.29
N ARG A 70 -8.43 11.46 1.48
CA ARG A 70 -8.55 11.04 0.08
C ARG A 70 -8.72 12.21 -0.87
N ASP A 71 -8.22 12.02 -2.09
CA ASP A 71 -8.49 12.92 -3.21
C ASP A 71 -9.93 12.72 -3.74
N ASP A 72 -10.30 13.53 -4.73
CA ASP A 72 -11.62 13.51 -5.36
C ASP A 72 -11.90 12.17 -6.07
N GLU A 73 -10.86 11.41 -6.43
CA GLU A 73 -10.95 10.06 -6.97
C GLU A 73 -10.98 8.95 -5.90
N GLY A 74 -10.99 9.29 -4.61
CA GLY A 74 -11.06 8.35 -3.50
C GLY A 74 -9.75 7.62 -3.19
N ARG A 75 -8.63 8.07 -3.75
CA ARG A 75 -7.29 7.50 -3.53
C ARG A 75 -6.67 8.06 -2.27
N PRO A 76 -5.81 7.30 -1.58
CA PRO A 76 -5.15 7.80 -0.37
C PRO A 76 -4.23 8.97 -0.71
N MET A 77 -4.21 9.98 0.16
CA MET A 77 -3.30 11.11 0.01
C MET A 77 -1.93 10.80 0.64
N PRO A 78 -0.83 11.38 0.14
CA PRO A 78 0.46 11.29 0.81
C PRO A 78 0.41 11.78 2.27
N ALA A 79 1.08 11.07 3.16
CA ALA A 79 1.21 11.50 4.55
C ALA A 79 2.30 12.57 4.68
N GLU A 80 2.10 13.52 5.59
CA GLU A 80 3.16 14.44 5.98
C GLU A 80 4.10 13.71 6.96
N TRP A 81 5.39 13.61 6.61
CA TRP A 81 6.40 13.04 7.49
C TRP A 81 7.72 13.81 7.38
N ARG A 82 8.51 13.83 8.44
CA ARG A 82 9.72 14.65 8.58
C ARG A 82 10.88 13.77 9.02
N GLU A 83 12.09 14.03 8.51
CA GLU A 83 13.31 13.52 9.12
C GLU A 83 13.63 14.34 10.37
N LEU A 84 13.85 13.67 11.50
CA LEU A 84 14.19 14.31 12.80
C LEU A 84 15.51 15.11 12.79
N MET A 85 16.32 14.99 11.73
CA MET A 85 17.61 15.66 11.54
C MET A 85 17.76 16.32 10.14
N GLY A 86 16.68 16.49 9.38
CA GLY A 86 16.75 16.82 7.94
C GLY A 86 15.57 17.62 7.38
N GLN A 87 15.58 17.80 6.05
CA GLN A 87 14.54 18.51 5.30
C GLN A 87 13.22 17.74 5.32
N VAL A 88 12.10 18.47 5.29
CA VAL A 88 10.76 17.90 5.14
C VAL A 88 10.68 17.14 3.81
N HIS A 89 10.40 15.83 3.85
CA HIS A 89 10.03 15.06 2.65
C HIS A 89 8.57 15.34 2.31
N VAL A 90 8.30 16.54 1.82
CA VAL A 90 7.08 16.85 1.11
C VAL A 90 7.49 17.35 -0.27
N GLN A 91 7.50 16.45 -1.26
CA GLN A 91 7.51 16.85 -2.65
C GLN A 91 6.12 16.62 -3.21
N TRP A 92 5.27 17.64 -3.09
CA TRP A 92 4.08 17.77 -3.91
C TRP A 92 4.50 18.04 -5.35
N HIS A 93 4.69 16.96 -6.09
CA HIS A 93 4.20 16.78 -7.45
C HIS A 93 4.05 15.28 -7.62
N ALA A 94 2.91 14.74 -7.19
CA ALA A 94 2.53 13.37 -7.50
C ALA A 94 2.60 13.22 -9.01
N LYS A 95 3.63 12.55 -9.53
CA LYS A 95 3.55 12.01 -10.88
C LYS A 95 2.36 11.04 -10.82
N PRO A 96 1.31 11.21 -11.63
CA PRO A 96 0.20 10.28 -11.63
C PRO A 96 0.80 8.89 -11.78
N PHE A 97 0.48 7.99 -10.86
CA PHE A 97 0.87 6.59 -11.00
C PHE A 97 0.17 6.11 -12.28
N ALA A 98 0.95 5.96 -13.36
CA ALA A 98 0.42 5.59 -14.65
C ALA A 98 -0.26 4.22 -14.48
N ARG A 99 -1.53 4.16 -14.89
CA ARG A 99 -2.38 2.97 -14.93
C ARG A 99 -1.60 1.76 -15.42
N SER A 100 -1.66 0.65 -14.69
CA SER A 100 -1.69 -0.67 -15.33
C SER A 100 -3.06 -0.81 -15.99
N ASP A 101 -3.08 -1.18 -17.26
CA ASP A 101 -4.25 -1.20 -18.15
C ASP A 101 -5.52 -1.81 -17.51
N PRO A 102 -6.71 -1.30 -17.85
CA PRO A 102 -7.95 -1.95 -17.44
C PRO A 102 -8.03 -3.33 -18.10
N ILE A 103 -8.04 -4.38 -17.28
CA ILE A 103 -8.56 -5.68 -17.69
C ILE A 103 -10.00 -5.44 -18.11
N ALA A 104 -10.26 -5.51 -19.41
CA ALA A 104 -11.60 -5.47 -19.98
C ALA A 104 -12.38 -6.68 -19.42
N SER A 105 -13.19 -6.44 -18.40
CA SER A 105 -14.22 -7.38 -17.96
C SER A 105 -15.45 -7.12 -18.84
N ASP A 106 -15.48 -7.79 -19.98
CA ASP A 106 -16.64 -7.81 -20.86
C ASP A 106 -17.73 -8.66 -20.20
N LEU A 107 -18.72 -7.99 -19.63
CA LEU A 107 -19.95 -8.60 -19.10
C LEU A 107 -21.12 -7.70 -19.49
N THR A 108 -21.45 -7.69 -20.78
CA THR A 108 -22.79 -7.32 -21.25
C THR A 108 -23.77 -8.41 -20.87
N THR A 109 -24.49 -8.23 -19.76
CA THR A 109 -25.78 -8.87 -19.56
C THR A 109 -26.85 -7.92 -20.10
N THR A 110 -27.34 -8.21 -21.30
CA THR A 110 -28.59 -7.63 -21.82
C THR A 110 -29.75 -8.22 -21.02
N SER A 111 -30.45 -7.40 -20.25
CA SER A 111 -31.75 -7.74 -19.67
C SER A 111 -32.82 -6.96 -20.43
N GLU A 112 -33.68 -7.68 -21.18
CA GLU A 112 -34.87 -7.12 -21.79
C GLU A 112 -35.98 -6.89 -20.74
N PRO A 113 -36.86 -5.89 -20.92
CA PRO A 113 -37.98 -5.64 -20.02
C PRO A 113 -39.17 -6.55 -20.34
N VAL A 114 -39.78 -7.12 -19.29
CA VAL A 114 -41.10 -7.77 -19.37
C VAL A 114 -42.17 -6.68 -19.32
N GLU A 115 -42.95 -6.56 -20.40
CA GLU A 115 -44.18 -5.77 -20.44
C GLU A 115 -45.35 -6.58 -19.85
N ALA A 116 -46.25 -5.89 -19.17
CA ALA A 116 -47.36 -6.42 -18.37
C ALA A 116 -48.65 -6.64 -19.19
#